data_AF-A0A8J5B9Z1-F1
#
_entry.id   AF-A0A8J5B9Z1-F1
#
_cell.length_a   1.000
_cell.length_b   1.000
_cell.length_c   1.000
_cell.angle_alpha   90.00
_cell.angle_beta   90.00
_cell.angle_gamma   90.00
#
_symmetry.space_group_name_H-M   'P 1'
#
loop_
_entity.id
_entity.type
_entity.pdbx_description
1 polymer ?
#
loop_
_entity_poly.entity_id
_entity_poly.type
_entity_poly.pdbx_seq_one_letter_code
_entity_poly.pdbx_strand_id
1 'polypeptide(L)'
;MSGKIPKFTVPIGYVVPEFPSLYWPVGSTKPRYEISNLYYTYDIWRFTVIWTLIFFMGFHMIAATWAGIVKRNLRSALAIFATYVVIGGIEAIVSGSIVGLILTGVYRAGQCSISTWIPMCWAVVQILWMVFTSYSMMNVFM
;
A
#
# COMPACT_ATOMS: atom_id res chain seq x y z
N MET A 1 18.84 2.73 -18.37
CA MET A 1 17.78 2.56 -19.38
C MET A 1 17.27 1.14 -19.29
N SER A 2 16.14 0.87 -18.64
CA SER A 2 15.64 -0.50 -18.45
C SER A 2 14.11 -0.52 -18.53
N GLY A 3 13.60 -1.15 -19.59
CA GLY A 3 12.39 -1.96 -19.59
C GLY A 3 11.05 -1.32 -19.18
N LYS A 4 10.70 -0.12 -19.66
CA LYS A 4 9.28 0.27 -19.67
C LYS A 4 8.61 -0.56 -20.78
N ILE A 5 7.87 -1.61 -20.41
CA ILE A 5 7.00 -2.34 -21.34
C ILE A 5 5.58 -1.77 -21.19
N PRO A 6 5.20 -0.67 -21.88
CA PRO A 6 3.80 -0.28 -21.99
C PRO A 6 3.07 -1.20 -22.97
N LYS A 7 1.77 -1.43 -22.73
CA LYS A 7 0.67 -1.74 -23.69
C LYS A 7 -0.48 -2.36 -22.89
N PHE A 8 -1.70 -1.83 -22.86
CA PHE A 8 -2.57 -1.39 -23.96
C PHE A 8 -2.96 0.11 -23.90
N THR A 9 -2.85 0.81 -25.03
CA THR A 9 -3.21 2.22 -25.31
C THR A 9 -2.97 3.24 -24.18
N VAL A 10 -1.71 3.58 -23.94
CA VAL A 10 -1.37 4.75 -23.11
C VAL A 10 -1.76 6.03 -23.89
N PRO A 11 -2.48 7.00 -23.29
CA PRO A 11 -2.84 8.24 -23.96
C PRO A 11 -1.61 9.04 -24.42
N ILE A 12 -1.72 9.70 -25.58
CA ILE A 12 -0.66 10.58 -26.09
C ILE A 12 -0.43 11.73 -25.10
N GLY A 13 0.81 11.93 -24.65
CA GLY A 13 1.15 12.93 -23.64
C GLY A 13 0.98 12.46 -22.19
N TYR A 14 0.79 11.16 -21.95
CA TYR A 14 0.74 10.61 -20.59
C TYR A 14 2.03 10.87 -19.81
N VAL A 15 1.86 11.41 -18.61
CA VAL A 15 2.91 11.58 -17.60
C VAL A 15 2.51 10.77 -16.37
N VAL A 16 3.47 10.05 -15.80
CA VAL A 16 3.23 9.26 -14.59
C VAL A 16 2.78 10.19 -13.46
N PRO A 17 1.65 9.92 -12.79
CA PRO A 17 1.19 10.76 -11.71
C PRO A 17 2.13 10.67 -10.50
N GLU A 18 2.30 11.79 -9.79
CA GLU A 18 3.08 11.82 -8.55
C GLU A 18 2.30 11.17 -7.41
N PHE A 19 2.98 10.34 -6.61
CA PHE A 19 2.38 9.79 -5.40
C PHE A 19 1.94 10.91 -4.45
N PRO A 20 0.73 10.87 -3.82
CA PRO A 20 -0.25 9.78 -3.83
C PRO A 20 -1.28 9.84 -4.97
N SER A 21 -1.44 10.97 -5.65
CA SER A 21 -2.39 11.20 -6.76
C SER A 21 -3.81 10.62 -6.56
N LEU A 22 -4.30 10.58 -5.32
CA LEU A 22 -5.69 10.24 -5.01
C LEU A 22 -6.58 11.39 -5.46
N TYR A 23 -7.50 11.11 -6.38
CA TYR A 23 -8.40 12.13 -6.94
C TYR A 23 -9.84 11.87 -6.50
N TRP A 24 -10.55 12.93 -6.11
CA TRP A 24 -11.96 12.85 -5.74
C TRP A 24 -12.84 13.12 -6.97
N PRO A 25 -13.81 12.24 -7.31
CA PRO A 25 -14.59 12.36 -8.55
C PRO A 25 -15.73 13.41 -8.51
N VAL A 26 -15.74 14.34 -7.55
CA VAL A 26 -16.81 15.34 -7.41
C VAL A 26 -16.38 16.68 -8.01
N GLY A 27 -16.87 17.00 -9.21
CA GLY A 27 -16.75 18.31 -9.85
C GLY A 27 -16.74 18.24 -11.38
N SER A 28 -17.38 19.20 -12.05
CA SER A 28 -17.60 19.22 -13.50
C SER A 28 -16.45 19.84 -14.32
N THR A 29 -15.37 20.28 -13.67
CA THR A 29 -14.46 21.30 -14.23
C THR A 29 -13.04 20.86 -14.54
N LYS A 30 -12.71 19.56 -14.48
CA LYS A 30 -11.34 19.12 -14.82
C LYS A 30 -11.35 17.93 -15.78
N PRO A 31 -11.13 18.07 -17.09
CA PRO A 31 -10.88 16.94 -18.01
C PRO A 31 -9.59 16.13 -17.71
N ARG A 32 -9.05 16.26 -16.49
CA ARG A 32 -7.80 15.68 -15.97
C ARG A 32 -8.02 14.31 -15.31
N TYR A 33 -9.16 13.67 -15.55
CA TYR A 33 -9.54 12.40 -14.93
C TYR A 33 -8.87 11.18 -15.59
N GLU A 34 -8.48 11.26 -16.86
CA GLU A 34 -7.78 10.15 -17.55
C GLU A 34 -6.28 10.07 -17.25
N ILE A 35 -5.68 11.14 -16.70
CA ILE A 35 -4.21 11.25 -16.60
C ILE A 35 -3.63 10.59 -15.34
N SER A 36 -4.43 10.38 -14.29
CA SER A 36 -3.94 9.84 -13.01
C SER A 36 -4.00 8.31 -12.94
N ASN A 37 -4.17 7.61 -14.06
CA ASN A 37 -4.10 6.16 -14.09
C ASN A 37 -2.64 5.69 -14.19
N LEU A 38 -2.37 4.52 -13.62
CA LEU A 38 -1.11 3.82 -13.65
C LEU A 38 -1.15 2.80 -14.79
N TYR A 39 -0.25 2.96 -15.76
CA TYR A 39 -0.12 2.08 -16.91
C TYR A 39 1.16 1.23 -16.87
N TYR A 40 2.21 1.73 -16.22
CA TYR A 40 3.48 1.01 -16.13
C TYR A 40 3.53 0.10 -14.91
N THR A 41 3.97 -1.14 -15.13
CA THR A 41 4.20 -2.15 -14.07
C THR A 41 4.97 -1.61 -12.88
N TYR A 42 6.08 -0.91 -13.13
CA TYR A 42 6.93 -0.39 -12.07
C TYR A 42 6.19 0.62 -11.18
N ASP A 43 5.39 1.50 -11.79
CA ASP A 43 4.66 2.53 -11.06
C ASP A 43 3.51 1.91 -10.25
N ILE A 44 2.83 0.90 -10.79
CA ILE A 44 1.82 0.11 -10.07
C ILE A 44 2.44 -0.53 -8.83
N TRP A 45 3.52 -1.29 -9.02
CA TRP A 45 4.22 -1.97 -7.92
C TRP A 45 4.70 -0.98 -6.86
N ARG A 46 5.32 0.13 -7.28
CA ARG A 46 5.81 1.18 -6.37
C ARG A 46 4.67 1.80 -5.55
N PHE A 47 3.55 2.13 -6.19
CA PHE A 47 2.38 2.67 -5.48
C PHE A 47 1.82 1.68 -4.47
N THR A 48 1.71 0.39 -4.84
CA THR A 48 1.26 -0.66 -3.90
C THR A 48 2.17 -0.77 -2.70
N VAL A 49 3.49 -0.88 -2.91
CA VAL A 49 4.46 -1.00 -1.81
C VAL A 49 4.47 0.23 -0.90
N ILE A 50 4.39 1.44 -1.46
CA ILE A 50 4.38 2.66 -0.63
C ILE A 50 3.09 2.73 0.20
N TRP A 51 1.93 2.41 -0.38
CA TRP A 51 0.69 2.38 0.38
C TRP A 51 0.69 1.30 1.46
N THR A 52 1.16 0.08 1.17
CA THR A 52 1.27 -0.96 2.20
C THR A 52 2.20 -0.52 3.32
N LEU A 53 3.35 0.08 2.99
CA LEU A 53 4.28 0.62 3.98
C LEU A 53 3.60 1.64 4.90
N ILE A 54 2.88 2.62 4.35
CA ILE A 54 2.20 3.65 5.14
C ILE A 54 1.18 3.03 6.10
N PHE A 55 0.34 2.11 5.62
CA PHE A 55 -0.71 1.50 6.43
C PHE A 55 -0.16 0.55 7.51
N PHE A 56 0.82 -0.28 7.17
CA PHE A 56 1.47 -1.19 8.13
C PHE A 56 2.28 -0.43 9.17
N MET A 57 3.07 0.55 8.75
CA MET A 57 3.82 1.39 9.67
C MET A 57 2.88 2.17 10.58
N GLY A 58 1.83 2.79 10.04
CA GLY A 58 0.83 3.49 10.82
C GLY A 58 0.21 2.60 11.89
N PHE A 59 -0.24 1.40 11.52
CA PHE A 59 -0.86 0.47 12.45
C PHE A 59 0.12 -0.03 13.53
N HIS A 60 1.32 -0.45 13.13
CA HIS A 60 2.35 -0.94 14.06
C HIS A 60 2.83 0.15 15.01
N MET A 61 3.00 1.39 14.54
CA MET A 61 3.39 2.51 15.40
C MET A 61 2.32 2.87 16.41
N ILE A 62 1.03 2.80 16.05
CA ILE A 62 -0.07 3.00 17.00
C ILE A 62 -0.04 1.92 18.09
N ALA A 63 0.10 0.65 17.70
CA ALA A 63 0.20 -0.47 18.65
C ALA A 63 1.44 -0.36 19.55
N ALA A 64 2.59 0.02 18.98
CA ALA A 64 3.81 0.23 19.72
C ALA A 64 3.71 1.40 20.72
N THR A 65 3.05 2.49 20.33
CA THR A 65 2.81 3.63 21.22
C THR A 65 1.94 3.22 22.40
N TRP A 66 0.88 2.44 22.15
CA TRP A 66 0.04 1.90 23.21
C TRP A 66 0.82 1.00 24.18
N ALA A 67 1.59 0.05 23.63
CA ALA A 67 2.46 -0.82 24.44
C ALA A 67 3.52 -0.03 25.23
N GLY A 68 4.05 1.04 24.64
CA GLY A 68 4.99 1.97 25.26
C GLY A 68 4.39 2.70 26.46
N ILE A 69 3.15 3.19 26.36
CA ILE A 69 2.44 3.86 27.47
C ILE A 69 2.23 2.91 28.66
N VAL A 70 1.91 1.64 28.39
CA VAL A 70 1.74 0.61 29.44
C VAL A 70 3.07 0.33 30.15
N LYS A 71 4.20 0.41 29.43
CA LYS A 71 5.54 0.21 30.00
C LYS A 71 6.08 1.52 30.58
N ARG A 72 6.21 1.57 31.91
CA ARG A 72 6.76 2.73 32.66
C ARG A 72 8.27 2.96 32.49
N ASN A 73 8.95 2.23 31.59
CA ASN A 73 10.40 2.34 31.34
C ASN A 73 10.67 2.73 29.89
N LEU A 74 11.28 3.90 29.69
CA LEU A 74 11.58 4.47 28.38
C LEU A 74 12.47 3.56 27.52
N ARG A 75 13.48 2.89 28.11
CA ARG A 75 14.38 2.01 27.34
C ARG A 75 13.62 0.82 26.74
N SER A 76 12.73 0.21 27.53
CA SER A 76 11.90 -0.90 27.06
C SER A 76 10.84 -0.44 26.06
N ALA A 77 10.23 0.73 26.27
CA ALA A 77 9.28 1.31 25.32
C ALA A 77 9.93 1.58 23.96
N LEU A 78 11.14 2.14 23.93
CA LEU A 78 11.90 2.35 22.70
C LEU A 78 12.25 1.03 21.99
N ALA A 79 12.63 0.00 22.75
CA ALA A 79 12.92 -1.32 22.18
C ALA A 79 11.67 -1.96 21.54
N ILE A 80 10.51 -1.85 22.19
CA ILE A 80 9.22 -2.30 21.63
C ILE A 80 8.93 -1.53 20.33
N PHE A 81 9.06 -0.20 20.36
CA PHE A 81 8.81 0.63 19.19
C PHE A 81 9.69 0.24 18.00
N ALA A 82 11.00 0.08 18.22
CA ALA A 82 11.94 -0.36 17.20
C ALA A 82 11.54 -1.73 16.62
N THR A 83 11.13 -2.66 17.48
CA THR A 83 10.71 -4.01 17.06
C THR A 83 9.48 -3.95 16.14
N TYR A 84 8.46 -3.19 16.52
CA TYR A 84 7.23 -3.04 15.73
C TYR A 84 7.47 -2.34 14.40
N VAL A 85 8.36 -1.34 14.36
CA VAL A 85 8.77 -0.68 13.11
C VAL A 85 9.48 -1.65 12.17
N VAL A 86 10.39 -2.47 12.69
CA VAL A 86 11.14 -3.44 11.88
C VAL A 86 10.20 -4.53 11.34
N ILE A 87 9.36 -5.10 12.20
CA ILE A 87 8.41 -6.15 11.80
C ILE A 87 7.41 -5.60 10.77
N GLY A 88 6.75 -4.48 11.08
CA GLY A 88 5.78 -3.85 10.19
C GLY A 88 6.39 -3.43 8.86
N GLY A 89 7.64 -2.96 8.85
CA GLY A 89 8.37 -2.60 7.64
C GLY A 89 8.66 -3.82 6.75
N ILE A 90 9.15 -4.92 7.33
CA ILE A 90 9.42 -6.16 6.60
C ILE A 90 8.12 -6.72 6.01
N GLU A 91 7.08 -6.85 6.82
CA GLU A 91 5.77 -7.34 6.38
C GLU A 91 5.20 -6.48 5.25
N ALA A 92 5.28 -5.17 5.37
CA ALA A 92 4.78 -4.24 4.36
C ALA A 92 5.48 -4.38 3.01
N ILE A 93 6.80 -4.56 3.02
CA ILE A 93 7.60 -4.72 1.80
C ILE A 93 7.28 -6.06 1.14
N VAL A 94 7.22 -7.14 1.92
CA VAL A 94 6.93 -8.49 1.40
C VAL A 94 5.50 -8.54 0.86
N SER A 95 4.51 -8.17 1.66
CA SER A 95 3.09 -8.23 1.29
C SER A 95 2.76 -7.25 0.16
N GLY A 96 3.28 -6.03 0.24
CA GLY A 96 3.14 -5.01 -0.81
C GLY A 96 3.77 -5.43 -2.13
N SER A 97 4.93 -6.11 -2.10
CA SER A 97 5.59 -6.58 -3.32
C SER A 97 4.82 -7.72 -3.97
N ILE A 98 4.38 -8.70 -3.19
CA ILE A 98 3.56 -9.82 -3.68
C ILE A 98 2.32 -9.27 -4.38
N VAL A 99 1.59 -8.36 -3.73
CA VAL A 99 0.36 -7.86 -4.32
C VAL A 99 0.64 -6.89 -5.48
N GLY A 100 1.66 -6.04 -5.40
CA GLY A 100 2.03 -5.16 -6.49
C GLY A 100 2.30 -5.93 -7.79
N LEU A 101 2.94 -7.11 -7.68
CA LEU A 101 3.16 -8.02 -8.80
C LEU A 101 1.86 -8.69 -9.28
N ILE A 102 1.00 -9.15 -8.36
CA ILE A 102 -0.31 -9.75 -8.70
C ILE A 102 -1.20 -8.73 -9.42
N LEU A 103 -1.37 -7.53 -8.88
CA LEU A 103 -2.15 -6.44 -9.50
C LEU A 103 -1.62 -6.12 -10.89
N THR A 104 -0.31 -6.01 -11.04
CA THR A 104 0.30 -5.83 -12.35
C THR A 104 -0.09 -6.95 -13.31
N GLY A 105 0.02 -8.22 -12.89
CA GLY A 105 -0.29 -9.37 -13.75
C GLY A 105 -1.75 -9.40 -14.19
N VAL A 106 -2.68 -9.22 -13.25
CA VAL A 106 -4.13 -9.27 -13.50
C VAL A 106 -4.56 -8.16 -14.44
N TYR A 107 -4.15 -6.91 -14.20
CA TYR A 107 -4.57 -5.78 -15.04
C TYR A 107 -3.93 -5.80 -16.41
N ARG A 108 -2.71 -6.34 -16.54
CA ARG A 108 -2.11 -6.59 -17.85
C ARG A 108 -2.86 -7.65 -18.65
N ALA A 109 -3.30 -8.73 -18.00
CA ALA A 109 -4.12 -9.76 -18.64
C ALA A 109 -5.49 -9.21 -19.08
N GLY A 110 -6.09 -8.34 -18.25
CA GLY A 110 -7.35 -7.67 -18.54
C GLY A 110 -7.26 -6.48 -19.50
N GLN A 111 -6.05 -6.06 -19.89
CA GLN A 111 -5.80 -4.85 -20.70
C GLN A 111 -6.42 -3.56 -20.11
N CYS A 112 -6.56 -3.52 -18.78
CA CYS A 112 -7.18 -2.41 -18.05
C CYS A 112 -6.12 -1.49 -17.43
N SER A 113 -6.38 -0.19 -17.38
CA SER A 113 -5.59 0.77 -16.61
C SER A 113 -5.91 0.69 -15.11
N ILE A 114 -4.92 0.95 -14.24
CA ILE A 114 -5.11 0.93 -12.78
C ILE A 114 -5.29 2.35 -12.25
N SER A 115 -6.41 2.65 -11.59
CA SER A 115 -6.57 3.88 -10.80
C SER A 115 -5.64 3.89 -9.59
N THR A 116 -5.10 5.05 -9.23
CA THR A 116 -4.23 5.26 -8.06
C THR A 116 -4.90 4.94 -6.72
N TRP A 117 -6.23 4.83 -6.70
CA TRP A 117 -7.01 4.35 -5.56
C TRP A 117 -6.86 2.85 -5.30
N ILE A 118 -6.66 2.04 -6.34
CA ILE A 118 -6.63 0.58 -6.21
C ILE A 118 -5.49 0.11 -5.29
N PRO A 119 -4.23 0.58 -5.46
CA PRO A 119 -3.15 0.30 -4.51
C PRO A 119 -3.48 0.66 -3.05
N MET A 120 -4.14 1.81 -2.83
CA MET A 120 -4.52 2.27 -1.50
C MET A 120 -5.59 1.36 -0.86
N CYS A 121 -6.67 1.07 -1.59
CA CYS A 121 -7.73 0.17 -1.12
C CYS A 121 -7.18 -1.21 -0.77
N TRP A 122 -6.23 -1.71 -1.56
CA TRP A 122 -5.60 -2.99 -1.27
C TRP A 122 -4.73 -2.97 -0.01
N ALA A 123 -4.04 -1.86 0.28
CA ALA A 123 -3.33 -1.70 1.54
C ALA A 123 -4.28 -1.71 2.76
N VAL A 124 -5.47 -1.10 2.63
CA VAL A 124 -6.53 -1.18 3.64
C VAL A 124 -6.99 -2.62 3.86
N VAL A 125 -7.28 -3.35 2.78
CA VAL A 125 -7.70 -4.77 2.86
C VAL A 125 -6.65 -5.62 3.57
N GLN A 126 -5.36 -5.41 3.29
CA GLN A 126 -4.28 -6.15 3.95
C GLN A 126 -4.21 -5.89 5.47
N ILE A 127 -4.39 -4.64 5.90
CA ILE A 127 -4.42 -4.34 7.34
C ILE A 127 -5.65 -4.93 8.01
N LEU A 128 -6.82 -4.84 7.37
CA LEU A 128 -8.02 -5.48 7.90
C LEU A 128 -7.83 -6.99 8.00
N TRP A 129 -7.25 -7.63 6.98
CA TRP A 129 -6.89 -9.04 7.01
C TRP A 129 -5.96 -9.37 8.18
N MET A 130 -4.88 -8.60 8.37
CA MET A 130 -3.94 -8.78 9.49
C MET A 130 -4.66 -8.71 10.85
N VAL A 131 -5.59 -7.78 11.02
CA VAL A 131 -6.38 -7.63 12.24
C VAL A 131 -7.30 -8.84 12.45
N PHE A 132 -8.03 -9.28 11.42
CA PHE A 132 -8.90 -10.47 11.51
C PHE A 132 -8.12 -11.74 11.85
N THR A 133 -6.98 -11.98 11.20
CA THR A 133 -6.14 -13.13 11.49
C THR A 133 -5.61 -13.08 12.93
N SER A 134 -5.27 -11.89 13.45
CA SER A 134 -4.81 -11.73 14.83
C SER A 134 -5.87 -12.15 15.85
N TYR A 135 -7.14 -11.76 15.65
CA TYR A 135 -8.24 -12.21 16.52
C TYR A 135 -8.48 -13.71 16.44
N SER A 136 -8.41 -14.29 15.24
CA SER A 136 -8.59 -15.73 15.05
C SER A 136 -7.49 -16.54 15.75
N MET A 137 -6.22 -16.10 15.68
CA MET A 137 -5.13 -16.78 16.38
C MET A 137 -5.30 -16.68 17.89
N MET A 138 -5.67 -15.52 18.42
CA MET A 138 -5.88 -15.34 19.86
C MET A 138 -6.98 -16.27 20.40
N ASN A 139 -8.06 -16.49 19.64
CA ASN A 139 -9.14 -17.39 20.03
C ASN A 139 -8.73 -18.87 20.11
N VAL A 140 -7.66 -19.29 19.43
CA VAL A 140 -7.17 -20.68 19.50
C VAL A 140 -6.32 -20.94 20.76
N PHE A 141 -5.73 -19.88 21.34
CA PHE A 141 -4.88 -19.98 22.52
C PHE A 141 -5.61 -19.74 23.85
N MET A 142 -6.89 -19.36 23.80
CA MET A 142 -7.80 -19.26 24.96
C MET A 142 -8.70 -20.49 25.04
#